data_AF-A0A2G6CV80-F1
#
_entry.id   AF-A0A2G6CV80-F1
#
_cell.length_a   1.000
_cell.length_b   1.000
_cell.length_c   1.000
_cell.angle_alpha   90.00
_cell.angle_beta   90.00
_cell.angle_gamma   90.00
#
_symmetry.space_group_name_H-M   'P 1'
#
loop_
_entity.id
_entity.type
_entity.pdbx_description
1 polymer ?
#
loop_
_entity_poly.entity_id
_entity_poly.type
_entity_poly.pdbx_seq_one_letter_code
_entity_poly.pdbx_strand_id
1 'polypeptide(L)' 'MLVKELFVDISVMHKQGRSIRAIARELNISRNSVRKYLRKPEVPAPPTICSWSEARSLQALPVGAH' A
#
# COMPACT_ATOMS: atom_id res chain seq x y z
N MET A 1 17.57 -10.68 0.57
CA MET A 1 16.15 -10.79 0.16
C MET A 1 15.58 -9.38 0.06
N LEU A 2 14.90 -9.08 -1.05
CA LEU A 2 14.77 -7.74 -1.65
C LEU A 2 13.88 -6.77 -0.87
N VAL A 3 14.49 -5.72 -0.29
CA VAL A 3 13.79 -4.59 0.35
C VAL A 3 12.88 -3.83 -0.63
N LYS A 4 13.19 -3.89 -1.94
CA LYS A 4 12.42 -3.21 -2.99
C LYS A 4 11.09 -3.90 -3.29
N GLU A 5 11.05 -5.22 -3.36
CA GLU A 5 9.81 -5.99 -3.60
C GLU A 5 8.83 -5.78 -2.45
N LEU A 6 9.32 -5.92 -1.22
CA LEU A 6 8.55 -5.69 0.00
C LEU A 6 7.93 -4.27 0.07
N PHE A 7 8.66 -3.26 -0.42
CA PHE A 7 8.17 -1.89 -0.45
C PHE A 7 7.05 -1.69 -1.47
N VAL A 8 7.16 -2.30 -2.65
CA VAL A 8 6.10 -2.28 -3.68
C VAL A 8 4.85 -2.97 -3.14
N ASP A 9 4.99 -4.13 -2.52
CA ASP A 9 3.87 -4.89 -1.95
C ASP A 9 3.14 -4.11 -0.84
N ILE A 10 3.88 -3.56 0.13
CA ILE A 10 3.31 -2.69 1.18
C ILE A 10 2.57 -1.51 0.57
N SER A 11 3.15 -0.87 -0.45
CA SER A 11 2.58 0.32 -1.09
C SER A 11 1.31 -0.01 -1.87
N VAL A 12 1.29 -1.12 -2.61
CA VAL A 12 0.11 -1.58 -3.36
C VAL A 12 -1.01 -1.97 -2.40
N MET A 13 -0.73 -2.79 -1.38
CA MET A 13 -1.74 -3.20 -0.40
C MET A 13 -2.33 -2.01 0.37
N HIS A 14 -1.50 -1.05 0.75
CA HIS A 14 -1.98 0.16 1.43
C HIS A 14 -2.88 0.99 0.52
N LYS A 15 -2.53 1.13 -0.77
CA LYS A 15 -3.37 1.83 -1.76
C LYS A 15 -4.68 1.10 -2.08
N GLN A 16 -4.72 -0.21 -1.92
CA GLN A 16 -5.95 -1.03 -1.97
C GLN A 16 -6.83 -0.88 -0.71
N GLY A 17 -6.41 -0.08 0.28
CA GLY A 17 -7.18 0.16 1.51
C GLY A 17 -6.93 -0.89 2.61
N ARG A 18 -5.93 -1.77 2.48
CA ARG A 18 -5.58 -2.73 3.53
C ARG A 18 -4.99 -1.99 4.74
N SER A 19 -5.43 -2.39 5.94
CA SER A 19 -4.85 -1.84 7.18
C SER A 19 -3.42 -2.32 7.40
N ILE A 20 -2.63 -1.51 8.12
CA ILE A 20 -1.25 -1.85 8.53
C ILE A 20 -1.18 -3.23 9.23
N ARG A 21 -2.23 -3.62 9.96
CA ARG A 21 -2.29 -4.93 10.65
C ARG A 21 -2.46 -6.08 9.66
N ALA A 22 -3.28 -5.90 8.62
CA ALA A 22 -3.48 -6.91 7.58
C ALA A 22 -2.18 -7.13 6.79
N ILE A 23 -1.57 -6.04 6.33
CA ILE A 23 -0.30 -6.05 5.57
C ILE A 23 0.81 -6.75 6.37
N ALA A 24 0.92 -6.46 7.65
CA ALA A 24 1.92 -7.07 8.53
C ALA A 24 1.75 -8.60 8.65
N ARG A 25 0.50 -9.10 8.69
CA ARG A 25 0.21 -10.53 8.76
C ARG A 25 0.46 -11.23 7.43
N GLU A 26 0.09 -10.58 6.34
CA GLU A 26 0.21 -11.12 4.99
C GLU A 26 1.67 -11.22 4.52
N LEU A 27 2.48 -10.21 4.84
CA LEU A 27 3.92 -10.19 4.55
C LEU A 27 4.78 -10.79 5.67
N ASN A 28 4.18 -11.25 6.76
CA ASN A 28 4.85 -11.79 7.95
C ASN A 28 5.97 -10.87 8.50
N ILE A 29 5.69 -9.56 8.56
CA ILE A 29 6.62 -8.53 9.04
C ILE A 29 6.05 -7.73 10.20
N SER A 30 6.92 -7.02 10.92
CA SER A 30 6.49 -6.17 12.01
C SER A 30 5.65 -4.98 11.51
N ARG A 31 4.61 -4.61 12.28
CA ARG A 31 3.82 -3.38 12.05
C ARG A 31 4.68 -2.12 12.03
N ASN A 32 5.77 -2.12 12.80
CA ASN A 32 6.73 -1.02 12.83
C ASN A 32 7.47 -0.88 11.51
N SER A 33 7.83 -2.00 10.88
CA SER A 33 8.43 -2.03 9.54
C SER A 33 7.46 -1.44 8.51
N VAL A 34 6.21 -1.94 8.47
CA VAL A 34 5.15 -1.40 7.59
C VAL A 34 5.00 0.12 7.77
N ARG A 35 4.91 0.59 9.02
CA ARG A 35 4.77 2.02 9.33
C ARG A 35 6.00 2.83 8.91
N LYS A 36 7.21 2.28 9.04
CA LYS A 36 8.46 2.91 8.61
C LYS A 36 8.49 3.09 7.08
N TYR A 37 8.07 2.07 6.33
CA TYR A 37 7.99 2.11 4.87
C TYR A 37 6.92 3.08 4.37
N LEU A 38 5.74 3.11 4.99
CA LEU A 38 4.68 4.06 4.62
C LEU A 38 5.03 5.52 4.95
N ARG A 39 5.82 5.76 6.00
CA ARG A 39 6.24 7.12 6.41
C ARG A 39 7.41 7.67 5.61
N LYS A 40 8.25 6.79 5.05
CA LYS A 40 9.39 7.16 4.21
C LYS A 40 9.17 6.60 2.81
N PRO A 41 8.34 7.27 1.98
CA PRO A 41 8.26 6.96 0.57
C PRO A 41 9.53 7.50 -0.10
N GLU A 42 10.67 6.85 0.13
CA GLU A 42 11.83 7.04 -0.73
C GLU A 42 11.54 6.26 -2.01
N VAL A 43 10.80 6.89 -2.93
CA VAL A 43 10.22 6.27 -4.12
C VAL A 43 11.26 6.26 -5.25
N PRO A 44 11.80 5.10 -5.67
CA PRO A 44 11.98 4.89 -7.10
C PRO A 44 10.57 4.65 -7.67
N ALA A 45 10.19 5.43 -8.67
CA ALA A 45 8.87 5.37 -9.30
C ALA A 45 8.47 3.90 -9.58
N PRO A 46 7.24 3.49 -9.26
CA PRO A 46 6.80 2.13 -9.54
C PRO A 46 6.92 1.85 -11.05
N PRO A 47 7.38 0.65 -11.47
CA PRO A 47 7.48 0.32 -12.88
C PRO A 47 6.10 0.45 -13.55
N THR A 48 6.09 1.16 -14.67
CA THR A 48 4.95 1.67 -15.46
C THR A 48 4.04 0.60 -16.08
N ILE A 49 3.72 -0.49 -15.38
CA ILE A 49 2.84 -1.56 -15.92
C ILE A 49 1.39 -1.43 -15.44
N CYS A 50 1.11 -0.66 -14.38
CA CYS A 50 -0.28 -0.46 -13.95
C CYS A 50 -0.83 0.85 -14.51
N SER A 51 -1.70 0.77 -15.51
CA SER A 51 -2.55 1.88 -15.95
C SER A 51 -3.43 2.32 -14.79
N TRP A 52 -3.15 3.50 -14.25
CA TRP A 52 -3.84 4.08 -13.09
C TRP A 52 -5.26 4.60 -13.42
N SER A 53 -5.79 4.38 -14.63
CA SER A 53 -7.10 4.88 -15.06
C SER A 53 -8.29 4.01 -14.63
N GLU A 54 -8.08 2.75 -14.22
CA GLU A 54 -9.17 1.86 -13.75
C GLU A 54 -9.36 1.89 -12.21
N ALA A 55 -8.35 2.35 -11.47
CA ALA A 55 -8.30 2.25 -10.01
C ALA A 55 -9.13 3.31 -9.24
N ARG A 56 -9.75 4.26 -9.94
CA ARG A 56 -10.56 5.33 -9.33
C ARG A 56 -12.06 5.06 -9.33
N SER A 57 -12.55 4.09 -10.11
CA SER A 57 -13.99 3.81 -10.23
C SER A 57 -14.59 3.08 -9.01
N LEU A 58 -13.77 2.62 -8.06
CA LEU A 58 -14.23 2.01 -6.80
C LEU A 58 -14.00 2.88 -5.55
N GLN A 59 -13.57 4.13 -5.69
CA GLN A 59 -13.51 5.11 -4.60
C GLN A 59 -14.78 5.98 -4.54
N ALA A 60 -15.95 5.32 -4.59
CA ALA A 60 -17.23 5.93 -4.25
C ALA A 60 -17.78 5.26 -2.99
N LEU A 61 -17.34 5.73 -1.82
CA LEU A 61 -18.10 5.54 -0.59
C LEU A 61 -18.29 6.93 0.03
N PRO A 62 -19.54 7.40 0.23
CA PRO A 62 -19.80 8.61 0.97
C PRO A 62 -19.38 8.35 2.42
N VAL A 63 -18.48 9.19 2.93
CA VAL A 63 -18.18 9.25 4.36
C VAL A 63 -19.48 9.74 5.02
N GLY A 64 -20.26 8.78 5.51
CA GLY A 64 -21.56 9.03 6.12
C GLY A 64 -21.41 10.02 7.26
N ALA A 65 -22.16 11.11 7.14
CA ALA A 65 -22.58 11.92 8.25
C ALA A 65 -23.31 11.04 9.27
N HIS A 66 -22.93 11.11 10.55
CA HIS A 66 -23.78 11.13 11.73
C HIS A 66 -22.93 11.42 12.96
#